data_AF-A0A8T1SHN7-F1
#
_entry.id   AF-A0A8T1SHN7-F1
#
_cell.length_a   1.000
_cell.length_b   1.000
_cell.length_c   1.000
_cell.angle_alpha   90.00
_cell.angle_beta   90.00
_cell.angle_gamma   90.00
#
_symmetry.space_group_name_H-M   'P 1'
#
loop_
_entity.id
_entity.type
_entity.pdbx_description
1 polymer ?
#
loop_
_entity_poly.entity_id
_entity_poly.type
_entity_poly.pdbx_seq_one_letter_code
_entity_poly.pdbx_strand_id
1 'polypeptide(L)'
;MSHCIGLLSIASKLNLLVLLLSAVCFCSCLSDRIPEFALTKTEESDLKEENGKESVAEDDLDPEDLEVFYPTYQWQTVRPGQAVPAGLHVRLNLQTGEREARLPDNKNEKSDMKDQKKRKRLDEMHINSNSYTSQELKEALAKMKGKEKTENTMEQKANLEDVRQRFRPIEELKKEFEELNMKIETDFEVMVKLINKFNSSTSTLDEKVAALYDLEYYVHQVDNAKDFLSLGGLQLVINGLNSTEPMLKEHAAFVLGAALSSNPKVQVEAIEGGALQKLLVILATEQPLAVKKKALFALSSMLRHFPYAQLQFLKLGGLQVLRNLFKEKGMETLYIRVVTLLYDLIVEKMLLEDSENKEDQMEEKVQQYKQVNLVPAVVEQGWCVIISNLLALPEHDTREKVLKTVRILMASCRDGYQGDYALSTTLSMLRTEYEELAAEEQREGDKDGYFKELLSSINTIIQELRAGYL
;
A
#
# COMPACT_ATOMS: atom_id res chain seq x y z
N MET A 1 26.36 -47.63 47.79
CA MET A 1 25.31 -46.71 47.29
C MET A 1 25.93 -45.45 46.67
N SER A 2 26.71 -45.57 45.60
CA SER A 2 27.27 -44.37 44.91
C SER A 2 27.29 -44.48 43.38
N HIS A 3 26.89 -45.63 42.80
CA HIS A 3 26.83 -45.82 41.34
C HIS A 3 25.42 -45.67 40.74
N CYS A 4 24.34 -45.68 41.54
CA CYS A 4 22.98 -45.51 41.01
C CYS A 4 22.54 -44.06 40.82
N ILE A 5 23.25 -43.07 41.38
CA ILE A 5 22.85 -41.65 41.29
C ILE A 5 23.37 -41.00 40.00
N GLY A 6 24.50 -41.48 39.46
CA GLY A 6 25.06 -40.97 38.19
C GLY A 6 24.25 -41.36 36.95
N LEU A 7 23.65 -42.55 36.95
CA LEU A 7 22.89 -43.07 35.80
C LEU A 7 21.54 -42.36 35.61
N LEU A 8 20.87 -41.93 36.68
CA LEU A 8 19.63 -41.14 36.57
C LEU A 8 19.86 -39.73 36.03
N SER A 9 21.03 -39.13 36.29
CA SER A 9 21.37 -37.78 35.81
C SER A 9 21.67 -37.77 34.31
N ILE A 10 22.30 -38.83 33.79
CA ILE A 10 22.61 -38.95 32.35
C ILE A 10 21.34 -39.25 31.55
N ALA A 11 20.46 -40.13 32.05
CA ALA A 11 19.18 -40.44 31.40
C ALA A 11 18.24 -39.23 31.34
N SER A 12 18.22 -38.39 32.39
CA SER A 12 17.44 -37.15 32.42
C SER A 12 17.96 -36.11 31.41
N LYS A 13 19.28 -35.98 31.27
CA LYS A 13 19.89 -35.07 30.28
C LYS A 13 19.72 -35.56 28.85
N LEU A 14 19.74 -36.87 28.62
CA LEU A 14 19.50 -37.46 27.30
C LEU A 14 18.03 -37.28 26.86
N ASN A 15 17.07 -37.46 27.78
CA ASN A 15 15.65 -37.20 27.50
C ASN A 15 15.37 -35.71 27.22
N LEU A 16 16.07 -34.79 27.90
CA LEU A 16 15.94 -33.36 27.62
C LEU A 16 16.51 -32.98 26.24
N LEU A 17 17.62 -33.62 25.85
CA LEU A 17 18.23 -33.44 24.52
C LEU A 17 17.34 -34.02 23.41
N VAL A 18 16.71 -35.18 23.63
CA VAL A 18 15.76 -35.79 22.69
C VAL A 18 14.48 -34.97 22.56
N LEU A 19 13.99 -34.37 23.67
CA LEU A 19 12.86 -33.43 23.64
C LEU A 19 13.19 -32.16 22.85
N LEU A 20 14.38 -31.59 23.03
CA LEU A 20 14.84 -30.41 22.29
C LEU A 20 15.06 -30.72 20.80
N LEU A 21 15.61 -31.89 20.45
CA LEU A 21 15.74 -32.34 19.06
C LEU A 21 14.38 -32.61 18.40
N SER A 22 13.39 -33.12 19.16
CA SER A 22 12.04 -33.29 18.65
C SER A 22 11.32 -31.96 18.41
N ALA A 23 11.52 -30.95 19.27
CA ALA A 23 10.97 -29.61 19.07
C ALA A 23 11.56 -28.89 17.85
N VAL A 24 12.86 -29.12 17.55
CA VAL A 24 13.51 -28.57 16.35
C VAL A 24 13.08 -29.31 15.07
N CYS A 25 12.82 -30.62 15.14
CA CYS A 25 12.28 -31.38 14.00
C CYS A 25 10.79 -31.12 13.71
N PHE A 26 9.98 -30.72 14.70
CA PHE A 26 8.56 -30.39 14.49
C PHE A 26 8.32 -28.93 14.04
N CYS A 27 9.27 -28.01 14.26
CA CYS A 27 9.18 -26.64 13.74
C CYS A 27 9.58 -26.50 12.26
N SER A 28 10.18 -27.52 11.64
CA SER A 28 10.53 -27.51 10.21
C SER A 28 9.41 -28.01 9.29
N CYS A 29 8.18 -28.23 9.81
CA CYS A 29 7.06 -28.75 9.01
C CYS A 29 5.82 -27.82 8.96
N LEU A 30 5.88 -26.59 9.45
CA LEU A 30 4.77 -25.63 9.38
C LEU A 30 5.29 -24.21 9.07
N SER A 31 5.77 -24.01 7.84
CA SER A 31 5.61 -22.72 7.15
C SER A 31 5.47 -22.98 5.65
N ASP A 32 4.56 -22.21 5.07
CA ASP A 32 4.34 -21.95 3.64
C ASP A 32 3.59 -23.01 2.83
N ARG A 33 2.26 -22.91 2.88
CA ARG A 33 1.42 -23.12 1.69
C ARG A 33 0.78 -21.80 1.29
N ILE A 34 1.44 -21.08 0.39
CA ILE A 34 0.78 -20.14 -0.52
C ILE A 34 0.34 -20.97 -1.72
N PRO A 35 -0.95 -21.02 -2.09
CA PRO A 35 -1.36 -21.67 -3.33
C PRO A 35 -1.06 -20.76 -4.52
N GLU A 36 0.08 -21.00 -5.19
CA GLU A 36 0.28 -20.60 -6.59
C GLU A 36 -0.58 -21.49 -7.49
N PHE A 37 -1.62 -20.91 -8.08
CA PHE A 37 -2.17 -21.32 -9.37
C PHE A 37 -1.67 -20.25 -10.38
N ALA A 38 -1.09 -20.51 -11.55
CA ALA A 38 -0.90 -21.75 -12.31
C ALA A 38 0.16 -21.56 -13.43
N LEU A 39 0.82 -22.68 -13.77
CA LEU A 39 1.37 -23.08 -15.08
C LEU A 39 2.54 -22.30 -15.71
N THR A 40 3.76 -22.58 -15.24
CA THR A 40 4.96 -22.57 -16.11
C THR A 40 5.48 -23.99 -16.27
N LYS A 41 5.52 -24.49 -17.51
CA LYS A 41 6.07 -25.79 -17.87
C LYS A 41 7.60 -25.71 -17.84
N THR A 42 8.23 -26.36 -16.87
CA THR A 42 9.66 -26.69 -16.87
C THR A 42 9.87 -27.91 -17.78
N GLU A 43 10.72 -27.78 -18.79
CA GLU A 43 11.36 -28.95 -19.43
C GLU A 43 12.87 -28.82 -19.22
N GLU A 44 13.41 -29.72 -18.39
CA GLU A 44 14.79 -30.19 -18.47
C GLU A 44 14.81 -31.40 -19.41
N SER A 45 15.75 -31.45 -20.36
CA SER A 45 16.68 -32.58 -20.51
C SER A 45 17.66 -32.37 -21.68
N ASP A 46 18.94 -32.31 -21.32
CA ASP A 46 20.07 -33.10 -21.83
C ASP A 46 20.66 -32.94 -23.26
N LEU A 47 21.82 -32.25 -23.27
CA LEU A 47 23.16 -32.71 -23.70
C LEU A 47 23.34 -33.47 -25.04
N LYS A 48 24.06 -32.84 -25.99
CA LYS A 48 25.46 -33.18 -26.34
C LYS A 48 26.07 -32.33 -27.47
N GLU A 49 27.25 -31.79 -27.14
CA GLU A 49 28.47 -31.48 -27.93
C GLU A 49 28.47 -31.66 -29.47
N GLU A 50 28.82 -30.59 -30.20
CA GLU A 50 30.15 -30.34 -30.79
C GLU A 50 30.01 -29.27 -31.90
N ASN A 51 30.72 -28.15 -31.79
CA ASN A 51 31.89 -27.80 -32.62
C ASN A 51 32.11 -26.28 -32.59
N GLY A 52 33.34 -25.88 -32.30
CA GLY A 52 33.70 -24.48 -32.13
C GLY A 52 33.61 -23.67 -33.43
N LYS A 53 33.28 -22.39 -33.28
CA LYS A 53 33.89 -21.29 -34.02
C LYS A 53 33.66 -19.97 -33.27
N GLU A 54 34.74 -19.21 -33.21
CA GLU A 54 34.89 -17.88 -32.60
C GLU A 54 33.75 -16.93 -32.99
N SER A 55 33.14 -16.26 -32.00
CA SER A 55 32.41 -15.02 -32.25
C SER A 55 33.37 -13.85 -32.06
N VAL A 56 33.96 -13.45 -33.17
CA VAL A 56 34.56 -12.13 -33.39
C VAL A 56 33.53 -11.06 -33.03
N ALA A 57 33.98 -10.03 -32.32
CA ALA A 57 33.26 -8.78 -32.17
C ALA A 57 33.28 -8.03 -33.50
N GLU A 58 32.12 -7.91 -34.13
CA GLU A 58 31.70 -6.92 -35.15
C GLU A 58 30.16 -7.02 -35.15
N ASP A 59 29.34 -6.00 -35.32
CA ASP A 59 29.46 -4.56 -35.38
C ASP A 59 27.98 -4.09 -35.33
N ASP A 60 27.75 -2.81 -35.05
CA ASP A 60 26.46 -2.15 -35.21
C ASP A 60 25.79 -2.54 -36.54
N LEU A 61 24.73 -3.37 -36.48
CA LEU A 61 23.85 -3.57 -37.63
C LEU A 61 22.95 -2.34 -37.74
N ASP A 62 23.20 -1.58 -38.81
CA ASP A 62 22.35 -0.51 -39.33
C ASP A 62 20.87 -0.97 -39.33
N PRO A 63 19.90 -0.18 -38.81
CA PRO A 63 18.47 -0.56 -38.80
C PRO A 63 17.85 -0.78 -40.19
N GLU A 64 18.62 -0.67 -41.27
CA GLU A 64 18.17 -0.81 -42.66
C GLU A 64 18.23 -2.25 -43.24
N ASP A 65 18.80 -3.24 -42.53
CA ASP A 65 18.95 -4.64 -43.05
C ASP A 65 18.25 -5.74 -42.20
N LEU A 66 17.14 -5.42 -41.52
CA LEU A 66 16.28 -6.46 -40.91
C LEU A 66 15.50 -7.22 -42.00
N GLU A 67 15.71 -8.54 -42.11
CA GLU A 67 14.96 -9.40 -43.03
C GLU A 67 13.45 -9.30 -42.72
N VAL A 68 12.68 -8.73 -43.65
CA VAL A 68 11.26 -8.47 -43.46
C VAL A 68 10.45 -9.76 -43.71
N PHE A 69 9.51 -10.06 -42.84
CA PHE A 69 8.58 -11.18 -43.02
C PHE A 69 7.63 -10.93 -44.20
N TYR A 70 7.61 -11.85 -45.17
CA TYR A 70 6.72 -11.80 -46.34
C TYR A 70 5.47 -12.67 -46.11
N PRO A 71 4.35 -12.07 -45.72
CA PRO A 71 3.14 -12.79 -45.30
C PRO A 71 2.40 -13.45 -46.47
N THR A 72 1.67 -14.53 -46.16
CA THR A 72 0.62 -15.09 -47.03
C THR A 72 -0.73 -15.12 -46.29
N TYR A 73 -1.81 -15.58 -46.93
CA TYR A 73 -3.13 -15.72 -46.30
C TYR A 73 -3.23 -16.90 -45.32
N GLN A 74 -2.21 -17.76 -45.27
CA GLN A 74 -2.09 -18.87 -44.31
C GLN A 74 -1.09 -18.51 -43.21
N TRP A 75 -1.27 -19.08 -42.02
CA TRP A 75 -0.36 -18.87 -40.90
C TRP A 75 1.04 -19.41 -41.21
N GLN A 76 2.05 -18.57 -41.02
CA GLN A 76 3.45 -18.95 -41.18
C GLN A 76 4.25 -18.51 -39.95
N THR A 77 5.16 -19.37 -39.50
CA THR A 77 6.04 -19.09 -38.36
C THR A 77 7.00 -17.95 -38.68
N VAL A 78 7.10 -17.00 -37.76
CA VAL A 78 8.02 -15.86 -37.78
C VAL A 78 9.32 -16.26 -37.07
N ARG A 79 10.46 -16.05 -37.73
CA ARG A 79 11.77 -16.39 -37.14
C ARG A 79 12.17 -15.37 -36.04
N PRO A 80 12.90 -15.80 -35.00
CA PRO A 80 13.42 -14.89 -33.98
C PRO A 80 14.33 -13.81 -34.62
N GLY A 81 14.01 -12.53 -34.40
CA GLY A 81 14.73 -11.39 -34.98
C GLY A 81 14.18 -10.86 -36.31
N GLN A 82 13.19 -11.53 -36.91
CA GLN A 82 12.57 -11.10 -38.17
C GLN A 82 11.55 -9.97 -37.95
N ALA A 83 11.61 -8.91 -38.75
CA ALA A 83 10.70 -7.78 -38.64
C ALA A 83 9.33 -8.10 -39.25
N VAL A 84 8.24 -7.95 -38.50
CA VAL A 84 6.87 -8.19 -38.96
C VAL A 84 6.23 -6.87 -39.40
N PRO A 85 5.85 -6.72 -40.69
CA PRO A 85 5.15 -5.52 -41.17
C PRO A 85 3.86 -5.21 -40.40
N ALA A 86 3.59 -3.91 -40.20
CA ALA A 86 2.36 -3.45 -39.57
C ALA A 86 1.13 -3.84 -40.41
N GLY A 87 0.06 -4.29 -39.74
CA GLY A 87 -1.19 -4.70 -40.39
C GLY A 87 -1.35 -6.20 -40.64
N LEU A 88 -0.40 -7.02 -40.16
CA LEU A 88 -0.53 -8.48 -40.17
C LEU A 88 -1.20 -9.00 -38.89
N HIS A 89 -1.97 -10.07 -39.03
CA HIS A 89 -2.50 -10.78 -37.87
C HIS A 89 -1.40 -11.67 -37.32
N VAL A 90 -0.96 -11.39 -36.09
CA VAL A 90 0.12 -12.12 -35.41
C VAL A 90 -0.47 -12.86 -34.21
N ARG A 91 -0.09 -14.12 -34.02
CA ARG A 91 -0.50 -14.92 -32.86
C ARG A 91 0.67 -15.73 -32.31
N LEU A 92 0.54 -16.15 -31.05
CA LEU A 92 1.39 -17.18 -30.45
C LEU A 92 0.63 -18.51 -30.50
N ASN A 93 1.17 -19.51 -31.17
CA ASN A 93 0.58 -20.84 -31.20
C ASN A 93 0.83 -21.53 -29.85
N LEU A 94 -0.22 -21.74 -29.06
CA LEU A 94 -0.10 -22.27 -27.70
C LEU A 94 0.29 -23.76 -27.64
N GLN A 95 0.19 -24.50 -28.75
CA GLN A 95 0.62 -25.89 -28.83
C GLN A 95 2.10 -26.02 -29.18
N THR A 96 2.64 -25.14 -30.04
CA THR A 96 4.03 -25.21 -30.51
C THR A 96 4.95 -24.18 -29.84
N GLY A 97 4.39 -23.14 -29.20
CA GLY A 97 5.13 -22.02 -28.62
C GLY A 97 5.65 -21.01 -29.66
N GLU A 98 5.35 -21.21 -30.94
CA GLU A 98 5.89 -20.39 -32.03
C GLU A 98 5.03 -19.15 -32.33
N ARG A 99 5.68 -18.05 -32.72
CA ARG A 99 4.99 -16.85 -33.22
C ARG A 99 4.65 -17.07 -34.70
N GLU A 100 3.39 -16.89 -35.07
CA GLU A 100 2.90 -17.03 -36.44
C GLU A 100 2.27 -15.72 -36.94
N ALA A 101 2.41 -15.40 -38.22
CA ALA A 101 1.79 -14.22 -38.84
C ALA A 101 1.16 -14.54 -40.20
N ARG A 102 0.09 -13.81 -40.57
CA ARG A 102 -0.58 -13.90 -41.89
C ARG A 102 -1.24 -12.58 -42.30
N LEU A 103 -1.57 -12.47 -43.59
CA LEU A 103 -2.40 -11.38 -44.12
C LEU A 103 -3.86 -11.49 -43.62
N PRO A 104 -4.50 -10.35 -43.27
CA PRO A 104 -5.93 -10.33 -42.97
C PRO A 104 -6.78 -10.61 -44.21
N ASP A 105 -7.86 -11.38 -44.04
CA ASP A 105 -8.81 -11.69 -45.11
C ASP A 105 -9.73 -10.49 -45.36
N ASN A 106 -9.66 -9.93 -46.57
CA ASN A 106 -10.35 -8.69 -47.00
C ASN A 106 -11.90 -8.80 -47.07
N LYS A 107 -12.50 -9.86 -46.50
CA LYS A 107 -13.96 -10.08 -46.48
C LYS A 107 -14.59 -9.97 -45.09
N ASN A 108 -13.81 -9.77 -44.03
CA ASN A 108 -14.33 -9.58 -42.67
C ASN A 108 -13.58 -8.47 -41.93
N GLU A 109 -13.69 -7.23 -42.40
CA GLU A 109 -13.19 -6.05 -41.66
C GLU A 109 -14.22 -4.92 -41.65
N LYS A 110 -15.01 -4.87 -40.57
CA LYS A 110 -15.70 -3.65 -40.12
C LYS A 110 -15.27 -3.21 -38.71
N SER A 111 -14.27 -3.87 -38.09
CA SER A 111 -13.82 -3.52 -36.74
C SER A 111 -12.69 -2.48 -36.71
N ASP A 112 -11.77 -2.46 -37.68
CA ASP A 112 -10.47 -1.79 -37.44
C ASP A 112 -10.32 -0.43 -38.15
N MET A 113 -11.32 0.00 -38.94
CA MET A 113 -11.37 1.34 -39.56
C MET A 113 -11.73 2.48 -38.58
N LYS A 114 -11.98 2.19 -37.29
CA LYS A 114 -12.31 3.22 -36.29
C LYS A 114 -11.10 3.88 -35.65
N ASP A 115 -9.94 3.21 -35.58
CA ASP A 115 -8.79 3.73 -34.82
C ASP A 115 -7.86 4.64 -35.63
N GLN A 116 -7.75 4.46 -36.96
CA GLN A 116 -7.02 5.42 -37.80
C GLN A 116 -7.72 6.78 -37.91
N LYS A 117 -9.07 6.81 -37.89
CA LYS A 117 -9.85 8.07 -37.94
C LYS A 117 -9.80 8.84 -36.62
N LYS A 118 -9.47 8.16 -35.51
CA LYS A 118 -9.29 8.76 -34.18
C LYS A 118 -7.89 9.38 -34.03
N ARG A 119 -6.84 8.71 -34.51
CA ARG A 119 -5.46 9.25 -34.47
C ARG A 119 -5.29 10.53 -35.31
N LYS A 120 -5.85 10.59 -36.54
CA LYS A 120 -5.81 11.81 -37.37
C LYS A 120 -6.62 13.00 -36.83
N ARG A 121 -7.51 12.81 -35.85
CA ARG A 121 -8.30 13.90 -35.25
C ARG A 121 -7.68 14.48 -33.98
N LEU A 122 -6.67 13.83 -33.39
CA LEU A 122 -6.00 14.33 -32.19
C LEU A 122 -4.86 15.31 -32.48
N ASP A 123 -4.27 15.29 -33.68
CA ASP A 123 -3.16 16.20 -34.04
C ASP A 123 -3.62 17.60 -34.51
N GLU A 124 -4.92 17.85 -34.68
CA GLU A 124 -5.44 19.14 -35.18
C GLU A 124 -6.41 19.84 -34.20
N MET A 125 -6.28 19.63 -32.89
CA MET A 125 -7.01 20.43 -31.90
C MET A 125 -6.06 21.33 -31.12
N HIS A 126 -5.81 22.53 -31.65
CA HIS A 126 -5.40 23.68 -30.85
C HIS A 126 -6.52 24.00 -29.85
N ILE A 127 -6.41 23.48 -28.63
CA ILE A 127 -7.29 23.88 -27.52
C ILE A 127 -6.75 25.20 -26.98
N ASN A 128 -7.32 26.31 -27.45
CA ASN A 128 -7.18 27.58 -26.74
C ASN A 128 -8.12 27.54 -25.53
N SER A 129 -7.55 27.57 -24.34
CA SER A 129 -8.26 27.63 -23.06
C SER A 129 -8.95 28.98 -22.93
N ASN A 130 -10.23 29.06 -23.29
CA ASN A 130 -11.14 30.09 -22.81
C ASN A 130 -12.46 29.43 -22.45
N SER A 131 -12.89 29.65 -21.21
CA SER A 131 -14.10 29.15 -20.58
C SER A 131 -15.35 29.47 -21.41
N TYR A 132 -16.07 28.43 -21.86
CA TYR A 132 -17.36 28.59 -22.52
C TYR A 132 -18.38 29.23 -21.57
N THR A 133 -19.11 30.22 -22.06
CA THR A 133 -20.18 30.87 -21.31
C THR A 133 -21.43 29.96 -21.24
N SER A 134 -22.25 30.13 -20.20
CA SER A 134 -23.48 29.32 -20.00
C SER A 134 -24.47 29.41 -21.19
N GLN A 135 -24.37 30.48 -21.99
CA GLN A 135 -25.14 30.67 -23.23
C GLN A 135 -24.59 29.83 -24.40
N GLU A 136 -23.27 29.75 -24.57
CA GLU A 136 -22.63 28.90 -25.58
C GLU A 136 -22.87 27.42 -25.29
N LEU A 137 -22.85 27.03 -24.01
CA LEU A 137 -23.18 25.67 -23.59
C LEU A 137 -24.65 25.32 -23.89
N LYS A 138 -25.58 26.27 -23.68
CA LYS A 138 -27.00 26.12 -24.02
C LYS A 138 -27.23 25.99 -25.52
N GLU A 139 -26.53 26.77 -26.35
CA GLU A 139 -26.62 26.65 -27.81
C GLU A 139 -26.01 25.35 -28.33
N ALA A 140 -24.90 24.89 -27.75
CA ALA A 140 -24.30 23.59 -28.07
C ALA A 140 -25.22 22.42 -27.72
N LEU A 141 -25.87 22.47 -26.55
CA LEU A 141 -26.87 21.48 -26.12
C LEU A 141 -28.14 21.52 -26.98
N ALA A 142 -28.58 22.72 -27.39
CA ALA A 142 -29.72 22.88 -28.30
C ALA A 142 -29.41 22.31 -29.69
N LYS A 143 -28.17 22.46 -30.19
CA LYS A 143 -27.71 21.85 -31.44
C LYS A 143 -27.60 20.32 -31.35
N MET A 144 -27.26 19.75 -30.19
CA MET A 144 -27.30 18.31 -29.96
C MET A 144 -28.75 17.78 -29.94
N LYS A 145 -29.65 18.48 -29.24
CA LYS A 145 -31.08 18.13 -29.15
C LYS A 145 -31.84 18.30 -30.48
N GLY A 146 -31.37 19.21 -31.33
CA GLY A 146 -31.88 19.41 -32.70
C GLY A 146 -31.45 18.30 -33.68
N LYS A 147 -30.29 17.66 -33.45
CA LYS A 147 -29.82 16.53 -34.27
C LYS A 147 -30.48 15.19 -33.89
N GLU A 148 -30.93 15.03 -32.64
CA GLU A 148 -31.71 13.85 -32.22
C GLU A 148 -33.07 13.72 -32.92
N LYS A 149 -33.65 14.81 -33.43
CA LYS A 149 -34.99 14.78 -34.04
C LYS A 149 -35.02 14.50 -35.54
N THR A 150 -33.88 14.52 -36.24
CA THR A 150 -33.88 14.41 -37.72
C THR A 150 -32.93 13.36 -38.28
N GLU A 151 -32.36 12.48 -37.46
CA GLU A 151 -31.67 11.27 -37.93
C GLU A 151 -32.03 10.07 -37.04
N ASN A 152 -33.31 9.68 -37.07
CA ASN A 152 -33.71 8.30 -36.74
C ASN A 152 -33.29 7.38 -37.88
N THR A 153 -31.99 7.24 -38.11
CA THR A 153 -31.46 6.34 -39.15
C THR A 153 -31.60 4.91 -38.64
N MET A 154 -32.15 4.02 -39.46
CA MET A 154 -32.32 2.59 -39.13
C MET A 154 -31.03 1.94 -38.60
N GLU A 155 -29.86 2.46 -38.96
CA GLU A 155 -28.54 2.02 -38.49
C GLU A 155 -28.29 2.22 -36.98
N GLN A 156 -28.78 3.29 -36.35
CA GLN A 156 -28.57 3.49 -34.90
C GLN A 156 -29.46 2.57 -34.07
N LYS A 157 -30.71 2.34 -34.51
CA LYS A 157 -31.57 1.31 -33.90
C LYS A 157 -30.98 -0.08 -34.11
N ALA A 158 -30.54 -0.41 -35.32
CA ALA A 158 -29.91 -1.71 -35.59
C ALA A 158 -28.65 -1.96 -34.76
N ASN A 159 -27.83 -0.93 -34.49
CA ASN A 159 -26.66 -1.04 -33.64
C ASN A 159 -27.02 -1.17 -32.14
N LEU A 160 -28.07 -0.47 -31.69
CA LEU A 160 -28.59 -0.62 -30.32
C LEU A 160 -29.24 -2.01 -30.11
N GLU A 161 -29.94 -2.51 -31.12
CA GLU A 161 -30.52 -3.87 -31.15
C GLU A 161 -29.42 -4.94 -31.22
N ASP A 162 -28.37 -4.76 -32.02
CA ASP A 162 -27.21 -5.68 -32.08
C ASP A 162 -26.46 -5.72 -30.74
N VAL A 163 -26.26 -4.57 -30.08
CA VAL A 163 -25.71 -4.52 -28.72
C VAL A 163 -26.65 -5.20 -27.71
N ARG A 164 -27.97 -4.95 -27.76
CA ARG A 164 -28.95 -5.63 -26.91
C ARG A 164 -29.05 -7.13 -27.15
N GLN A 165 -28.75 -7.62 -28.35
CA GLN A 165 -28.68 -9.06 -28.63
C GLN A 165 -27.36 -9.68 -28.19
N ARG A 166 -26.27 -8.92 -28.14
CA ARG A 166 -24.96 -9.41 -27.66
C ARG A 166 -24.84 -9.48 -26.15
N PHE A 167 -25.57 -8.65 -25.42
CA PHE A 167 -25.54 -8.62 -23.97
C PHE A 167 -26.86 -9.10 -23.39
N ARG A 168 -26.79 -10.10 -22.51
CA ARG A 168 -27.98 -10.55 -21.77
C ARG A 168 -28.45 -9.45 -20.82
N PRO A 169 -29.77 -9.26 -20.64
CA PRO A 169 -30.32 -8.34 -19.66
C PRO A 169 -29.78 -8.65 -18.26
N ILE A 170 -29.42 -7.61 -17.48
CA ILE A 170 -28.85 -7.79 -16.13
C ILE A 170 -29.86 -8.47 -15.18
N GLU A 171 -31.14 -8.46 -15.53
CA GLU A 171 -32.24 -9.03 -14.76
C GLU A 171 -32.42 -10.52 -15.04
N GLU A 172 -32.16 -10.93 -16.29
CA GLU A 172 -32.14 -12.34 -16.68
C GLU A 172 -30.90 -13.02 -16.09
N LEU A 173 -29.76 -12.34 -16.13
CA LEU A 173 -28.54 -12.79 -15.43
C LEU A 173 -28.77 -12.92 -13.92
N LYS A 174 -29.37 -11.92 -13.25
CA LYS A 174 -29.70 -12.00 -11.82
C LYS A 174 -30.57 -13.22 -11.50
N LYS A 175 -31.58 -13.49 -12.32
CA LYS A 175 -32.48 -14.63 -12.14
C LYS A 175 -31.79 -15.98 -12.37
N GLU A 176 -30.97 -16.10 -13.43
CA GLU A 176 -30.17 -17.31 -13.68
C GLU A 176 -29.16 -17.57 -12.55
N PHE A 177 -28.56 -16.52 -11.98
CA PHE A 177 -27.67 -16.63 -10.82
C PHE A 177 -28.40 -17.01 -9.52
N GLU A 178 -29.60 -16.48 -9.31
CA GLU A 178 -30.49 -16.89 -8.21
C GLU A 178 -30.88 -18.37 -8.34
N GLU A 179 -31.17 -18.85 -9.56
CA GLU A 179 -31.46 -20.25 -9.86
C GLU A 179 -30.24 -21.17 -9.63
N LEU A 180 -29.02 -20.64 -9.81
CA LEU A 180 -27.75 -21.31 -9.49
C LEU A 180 -27.41 -21.29 -7.98
N ASN A 181 -28.29 -20.76 -7.13
CA ASN A 181 -28.10 -20.61 -5.68
C ASN A 181 -26.85 -19.78 -5.30
N MET A 182 -26.33 -18.99 -6.23
CA MET A 182 -25.29 -17.99 -6.01
C MET A 182 -25.97 -16.65 -5.73
N LYS A 183 -26.40 -16.42 -4.48
CA LYS A 183 -26.83 -15.09 -4.05
C LYS A 183 -25.61 -14.17 -4.05
N ILE A 184 -25.46 -13.35 -5.08
CA ILE A 184 -24.46 -12.27 -5.11
C ILE A 184 -24.99 -11.19 -4.18
N GLU A 185 -24.54 -11.21 -2.94
CA GLU A 185 -24.84 -10.14 -1.99
C GLU A 185 -23.91 -8.98 -2.29
N THR A 186 -24.46 -7.77 -2.28
CA THR A 186 -23.64 -6.57 -2.40
C THR A 186 -22.88 -6.32 -1.10
N ASP A 187 -21.71 -5.67 -1.18
CA ASP A 187 -20.94 -5.25 0.00
C ASP A 187 -21.81 -4.47 0.99
N PHE A 188 -22.70 -3.62 0.48
CA PHE A 188 -23.68 -2.88 1.28
C PHE A 188 -24.59 -3.81 2.10
N GLU A 189 -25.20 -4.82 1.48
CA GLU A 189 -26.07 -5.78 2.17
C GLU A 189 -25.31 -6.62 3.19
N VAL A 190 -24.07 -7.03 2.87
CA VAL A 190 -23.20 -7.77 3.79
C VAL A 190 -22.87 -6.89 4.98
N MET A 191 -22.43 -5.64 4.77
CA MET A 191 -22.14 -4.70 5.86
C MET A 191 -23.35 -4.48 6.77
N VAL A 192 -24.57 -4.33 6.21
CA VAL A 192 -25.79 -4.20 7.02
C VAL A 192 -25.98 -5.40 7.95
N LYS A 193 -25.76 -6.63 7.45
CA LYS A 193 -25.85 -7.84 8.28
C LYS A 193 -24.78 -7.87 9.38
N LEU A 194 -23.54 -7.51 9.05
CA LEU A 194 -22.43 -7.48 9.99
C LEU A 194 -22.66 -6.44 11.10
N ILE A 195 -23.11 -5.24 10.73
CA ILE A 195 -23.47 -4.17 11.69
C ILE A 195 -24.59 -4.63 12.62
N ASN A 196 -25.65 -5.25 12.07
CA ASN A 196 -26.76 -5.77 12.87
C ASN A 196 -26.31 -6.89 13.82
N LYS A 197 -25.42 -7.78 13.38
CA LYS A 197 -24.84 -8.84 14.20
C LYS A 197 -24.00 -8.25 15.35
N PHE A 198 -23.20 -7.22 15.07
CA PHE A 198 -22.41 -6.52 16.09
C PHE A 198 -23.31 -5.82 17.14
N ASN A 199 -24.38 -5.15 16.69
CA ASN A 199 -25.30 -4.41 17.56
C ASN A 199 -26.29 -5.31 18.31
N SER A 200 -26.49 -6.56 17.89
CA SER A 200 -27.46 -7.45 18.51
C SER A 200 -27.08 -7.80 19.96
N SER A 201 -28.05 -7.73 20.86
CA SER A 201 -27.88 -8.20 22.25
C SER A 201 -27.88 -9.72 22.37
N THR A 202 -28.36 -10.45 21.36
CA THR A 202 -28.42 -11.92 21.37
C THR A 202 -27.16 -12.57 20.83
N SER A 203 -26.29 -11.82 20.16
CA SER A 203 -25.06 -12.36 19.57
C SER A 203 -23.97 -12.57 20.62
N THR A 204 -23.25 -13.68 20.47
CA THR A 204 -22.14 -14.03 21.37
C THR A 204 -20.94 -13.11 21.15
N LEU A 205 -19.97 -13.14 22.08
CA LEU A 205 -18.72 -12.38 21.93
C LEU A 205 -17.99 -12.76 20.63
N ASP A 206 -17.83 -14.06 20.37
CA ASP A 206 -17.14 -14.57 19.18
C ASP A 206 -17.86 -14.16 17.88
N GLU A 207 -19.19 -14.19 17.88
CA GLU A 207 -20.00 -13.74 16.75
C GLU A 207 -19.81 -12.25 16.45
N LYS A 208 -19.71 -11.42 17.49
CA LYS A 208 -19.46 -9.98 17.35
C LYS A 208 -18.04 -9.69 16.88
N VAL A 209 -17.06 -10.42 17.42
CA VAL A 209 -15.65 -10.32 16.99
C VAL A 209 -15.52 -10.73 15.53
N ALA A 210 -16.11 -11.85 15.12
CA ALA A 210 -16.13 -12.28 13.72
C ALA A 210 -16.80 -11.23 12.82
N ALA A 211 -17.92 -10.66 13.26
CA ALA A 211 -18.59 -9.61 12.50
C ALA A 211 -17.72 -8.36 12.31
N LEU A 212 -16.99 -7.94 13.34
CA LEU A 212 -16.05 -6.81 13.25
C LEU A 212 -14.84 -7.15 12.37
N TYR A 213 -14.33 -8.37 12.45
CA TYR A 213 -13.22 -8.83 11.60
C TYR A 213 -13.61 -8.79 10.11
N ASP A 214 -14.78 -9.32 9.76
CA ASP A 214 -15.28 -9.29 8.39
C ASP A 214 -15.57 -7.86 7.93
N LEU A 215 -16.13 -7.03 8.82
CA LEU A 215 -16.46 -5.65 8.51
C LEU A 215 -15.20 -4.81 8.21
N GLU A 216 -14.10 -5.07 8.90
CA GLU A 216 -12.82 -4.41 8.67
C GLU A 216 -12.34 -4.54 7.21
N TYR A 217 -12.50 -5.74 6.62
CA TYR A 217 -12.19 -6.00 5.21
C TYR A 217 -13.01 -5.11 4.26
N TYR A 218 -14.32 -4.96 4.51
CA TYR A 218 -15.18 -4.17 3.63
C TYR A 218 -14.90 -2.68 3.73
N VAL A 219 -14.71 -2.14 4.95
CA VAL A 219 -14.51 -0.70 5.16
C VAL A 219 -13.12 -0.21 4.75
N HIS A 220 -12.23 -1.11 4.34
CA HIS A 220 -10.99 -0.73 3.67
C HIS A 220 -11.24 -0.01 2.33
N GLN A 221 -12.37 -0.32 1.66
CA GLN A 221 -12.79 0.43 0.48
C GLN A 221 -13.43 1.75 0.88
N VAL A 222 -12.99 2.84 0.25
CA VAL A 222 -13.38 4.21 0.61
C VAL A 222 -14.90 4.44 0.52
N ASP A 223 -15.56 3.87 -0.48
CA ASP A 223 -17.01 4.02 -0.64
C ASP A 223 -17.79 3.18 0.38
N ASN A 224 -17.36 1.94 0.62
CA ASN A 224 -17.93 1.11 1.70
C ASN A 224 -17.79 1.77 3.07
N ALA A 225 -16.67 2.46 3.36
CA ALA A 225 -16.51 3.22 4.59
C ALA A 225 -17.51 4.39 4.72
N LYS A 226 -17.88 5.05 3.61
CA LYS A 226 -18.91 6.10 3.61
C LYS A 226 -20.31 5.53 3.79
N ASP A 227 -20.58 4.35 3.21
CA ASP A 227 -21.84 3.64 3.42
C ASP A 227 -21.94 3.16 4.86
N PHE A 228 -20.86 2.60 5.42
CA PHE A 228 -20.75 2.21 6.83
C PHE A 228 -21.05 3.37 7.79
N LEU A 229 -20.56 4.58 7.50
CA LEU A 229 -20.94 5.81 8.20
C LEU A 229 -22.44 6.09 8.07
N SER A 230 -22.99 6.05 6.85
CA SER A 230 -24.40 6.33 6.57
C SER A 230 -25.36 5.33 7.24
N LEU A 231 -24.90 4.10 7.43
CA LEU A 231 -25.58 3.03 8.16
C LEU A 231 -25.52 3.19 9.70
N GLY A 232 -24.85 4.23 10.21
CA GLY A 232 -24.64 4.44 11.65
C GLY A 232 -23.61 3.48 12.27
N GLY A 233 -22.93 2.68 11.45
CA GLY A 233 -21.95 1.70 11.90
C GLY A 233 -20.74 2.34 12.57
N LEU A 234 -20.30 3.51 12.10
CA LEU A 234 -19.16 4.23 12.67
C LEU A 234 -19.36 4.52 14.17
N GLN A 235 -20.52 5.04 14.56
CA GLN A 235 -20.80 5.36 15.95
C GLN A 235 -20.87 4.11 16.83
N LEU A 236 -21.37 2.99 16.30
CA LEU A 236 -21.38 1.71 17.01
C LEU A 236 -19.96 1.22 17.30
N VAL A 237 -19.06 1.32 16.33
CA VAL A 237 -17.64 0.95 16.50
C VAL A 237 -16.94 1.89 17.49
N ILE A 238 -17.20 3.20 17.42
CA ILE A 238 -16.68 4.18 18.39
C ILE A 238 -17.15 3.84 19.82
N ASN A 239 -18.40 3.41 19.98
CA ASN A 239 -18.91 2.94 21.28
C ASN A 239 -18.23 1.63 21.72
N GLY A 240 -17.91 0.74 20.76
CA GLY A 240 -17.17 -0.51 20.98
C GLY A 240 -15.78 -0.32 21.60
N LEU A 241 -15.13 0.84 21.37
CA LEU A 241 -13.85 1.20 22.02
C LEU A 241 -13.95 1.26 23.56
N ASN A 242 -15.15 1.49 24.10
CA ASN A 242 -15.42 1.53 25.54
C ASN A 242 -15.88 0.17 26.11
N SER A 243 -15.85 -0.92 25.32
CA SER A 243 -16.20 -2.26 25.80
C SER A 243 -15.32 -2.69 26.97
N THR A 244 -15.83 -3.53 27.87
CA THR A 244 -14.99 -4.18 28.90
C THR A 244 -14.13 -5.28 28.31
N GLU A 245 -14.54 -5.86 27.18
CA GLU A 245 -13.87 -6.98 26.52
C GLU A 245 -12.71 -6.51 25.63
N PRO A 246 -11.45 -6.93 25.90
CA PRO A 246 -10.30 -6.51 25.11
C PRO A 246 -10.41 -6.87 23.62
N MET A 247 -10.96 -8.05 23.30
CA MET A 247 -11.12 -8.49 21.90
C MET A 247 -12.06 -7.58 21.12
N LEU A 248 -13.14 -7.08 21.74
CA LEU A 248 -14.03 -6.12 21.11
C LEU A 248 -13.36 -4.76 20.92
N LYS A 249 -12.60 -4.28 21.91
CA LYS A 249 -11.83 -3.03 21.76
C LYS A 249 -10.85 -3.12 20.60
N GLU A 250 -10.12 -4.24 20.51
CA GLU A 250 -9.14 -4.49 19.46
C GLU A 250 -9.77 -4.44 18.07
N HIS A 251 -10.84 -5.21 17.84
CA HIS A 251 -11.48 -5.30 16.54
C HIS A 251 -12.26 -4.02 16.19
N ALA A 252 -12.86 -3.36 17.18
CA ALA A 252 -13.48 -2.05 16.97
C ALA A 252 -12.43 -1.00 16.56
N ALA A 253 -11.28 -0.96 17.24
CA ALA A 253 -10.18 -0.08 16.84
C ALA A 253 -9.66 -0.44 15.45
N PHE A 254 -9.65 -1.72 15.08
CA PHE A 254 -9.18 -2.16 13.77
C PHE A 254 -10.11 -1.69 12.63
N VAL A 255 -11.42 -1.94 12.76
CA VAL A 255 -12.45 -1.44 11.83
C VAL A 255 -12.39 0.08 11.72
N LEU A 256 -12.26 0.78 12.86
CA LEU A 256 -12.16 2.23 12.87
C LEU A 256 -10.94 2.71 12.08
N GLY A 257 -9.77 2.11 12.28
CA GLY A 257 -8.56 2.47 11.54
C GLY A 257 -8.68 2.22 10.02
N ALA A 258 -9.30 1.12 9.62
CA ALA A 258 -9.54 0.82 8.21
C ALA A 258 -10.48 1.85 7.58
N ALA A 259 -11.62 2.16 8.21
CA ALA A 259 -12.60 3.12 7.72
C ALA A 259 -12.06 4.57 7.62
N LEU A 260 -11.11 4.94 8.48
CA LEU A 260 -10.48 6.27 8.51
C LEU A 260 -9.42 6.45 7.42
N SER A 261 -8.81 5.36 6.96
CA SER A 261 -7.64 5.42 6.09
C SER A 261 -7.99 6.05 4.74
N SER A 262 -7.34 7.18 4.44
CA SER A 262 -7.57 7.96 3.21
C SER A 262 -9.03 8.43 3.01
N ASN A 263 -9.77 8.68 4.10
CA ASN A 263 -11.19 9.07 4.04
C ASN A 263 -11.51 10.30 4.91
N PRO A 264 -11.35 11.53 4.39
CA PRO A 264 -11.55 12.77 5.16
C PRO A 264 -12.95 12.92 5.76
N LYS A 265 -14.00 12.47 5.06
CA LYS A 265 -15.38 12.55 5.55
C LYS A 265 -15.55 11.68 6.81
N VAL A 266 -15.07 10.44 6.77
CA VAL A 266 -15.14 9.53 7.91
C VAL A 266 -14.23 10.01 9.06
N GLN A 267 -13.08 10.60 8.75
CA GLN A 267 -12.20 11.22 9.75
C GLN A 267 -12.89 12.34 10.54
N VAL A 268 -13.59 13.26 9.87
CA VAL A 268 -14.34 14.35 10.51
C VAL A 268 -15.39 13.78 11.47
N GLU A 269 -16.26 12.89 10.96
CA GLU A 269 -17.35 12.29 11.73
C GLU A 269 -16.84 11.46 12.93
N ALA A 270 -15.70 10.77 12.78
CA ALA A 270 -15.11 10.02 13.88
C ALA A 270 -14.58 10.93 14.99
N ILE A 271 -13.98 12.07 14.64
CA ILE A 271 -13.54 13.05 15.64
C ILE A 271 -14.73 13.68 16.36
N GLU A 272 -15.77 14.07 15.63
CA GLU A 272 -17.01 14.61 16.21
C GLU A 272 -17.72 13.57 17.11
N GLY A 273 -17.66 12.29 16.74
CA GLY A 273 -18.12 11.16 17.54
C GLY A 273 -17.26 10.84 18.78
N GLY A 274 -16.17 11.58 19.01
CA GLY A 274 -15.30 11.44 20.19
C GLY A 274 -14.30 10.28 20.12
N ALA A 275 -14.01 9.76 18.91
CA ALA A 275 -13.09 8.64 18.74
C ALA A 275 -11.66 8.96 19.21
N LEU A 276 -11.16 10.19 18.94
CA LEU A 276 -9.81 10.61 19.33
C LEU A 276 -9.56 10.45 20.84
N GLN A 277 -10.49 10.94 21.67
CA GLN A 277 -10.35 10.86 23.12
C GLN A 277 -10.34 9.41 23.60
N LYS A 278 -11.21 8.55 23.04
CA LYS A 278 -11.27 7.12 23.40
C LYS A 278 -9.97 6.39 23.02
N LEU A 279 -9.44 6.65 21.82
CA LEU A 279 -8.16 6.08 21.38
C LEU A 279 -7.00 6.51 22.28
N LEU A 280 -6.94 7.78 22.67
CA LEU A 280 -5.93 8.27 23.62
C LEU A 280 -6.06 7.61 25.00
N VAL A 281 -7.27 7.41 25.51
CA VAL A 281 -7.50 6.70 26.78
C VAL A 281 -7.04 5.25 26.69
N ILE A 282 -7.31 4.55 25.59
CA ILE A 282 -6.84 3.17 25.37
C ILE A 282 -5.30 3.11 25.40
N LEU A 283 -4.63 4.05 24.73
CA LEU A 283 -3.16 4.10 24.69
C LEU A 283 -2.55 4.52 26.04
N ALA A 284 -3.23 5.37 26.82
CA ALA A 284 -2.75 5.86 28.10
C ALA A 284 -2.98 4.89 29.27
N THR A 285 -3.88 3.92 29.13
CA THR A 285 -4.24 2.96 30.19
C THR A 285 -3.58 1.60 29.98
N GLU A 286 -3.56 0.75 31.01
CA GLU A 286 -3.11 -0.62 30.89
C GLU A 286 -4.09 -1.42 30.02
N GLN A 287 -3.59 -1.93 28.88
CA GLN A 287 -4.35 -2.72 27.91
C GLN A 287 -3.42 -3.75 27.28
N PRO A 288 -3.95 -4.88 26.77
CA PRO A 288 -3.16 -5.84 26.01
C PRO A 288 -2.48 -5.19 24.81
N LEU A 289 -1.28 -5.66 24.47
CA LEU A 289 -0.50 -5.17 23.33
C LEU A 289 -1.30 -5.17 22.02
N ALA A 290 -2.14 -6.18 21.80
CA ALA A 290 -2.99 -6.28 20.61
C ALA A 290 -3.97 -5.11 20.49
N VAL A 291 -4.63 -4.73 21.60
CA VAL A 291 -5.52 -3.57 21.66
C VAL A 291 -4.74 -2.27 21.38
N LYS A 292 -3.58 -2.08 22.02
CA LYS A 292 -2.75 -0.88 21.79
C LYS A 292 -2.22 -0.79 20.35
N LYS A 293 -1.86 -1.92 19.73
CA LYS A 293 -1.46 -1.99 18.32
C LYS A 293 -2.55 -1.47 17.39
N LYS A 294 -3.81 -1.91 17.60
CA LYS A 294 -4.94 -1.49 16.76
C LYS A 294 -5.40 -0.07 17.08
N ALA A 295 -5.37 0.35 18.35
CA ALA A 295 -5.65 1.73 18.73
C ALA A 295 -4.63 2.72 18.15
N LEU A 296 -3.33 2.37 18.16
CA LEU A 296 -2.29 3.19 17.53
C LEU A 296 -2.46 3.25 16.01
N PHE A 297 -2.86 2.14 15.37
CA PHE A 297 -3.20 2.12 13.94
C PHE A 297 -4.36 3.08 13.64
N ALA A 298 -5.47 2.99 14.39
CA ALA A 298 -6.61 3.89 14.21
C ALA A 298 -6.26 5.36 14.45
N LEU A 299 -5.47 5.63 15.49
CA LEU A 299 -4.97 6.97 15.77
C LEU A 299 -4.10 7.49 14.60
N SER A 300 -3.20 6.66 14.08
CA SER A 300 -2.37 7.01 12.94
C SER A 300 -3.20 7.35 11.70
N SER A 301 -4.20 6.52 11.36
CA SER A 301 -5.11 6.77 10.24
C SER A 301 -5.97 8.01 10.44
N MET A 302 -6.29 8.38 11.68
CA MET A 302 -7.04 9.60 12.00
C MET A 302 -6.21 10.88 11.82
N LEU A 303 -4.92 10.85 12.16
CA LEU A 303 -4.07 12.04 12.20
C LEU A 303 -3.44 12.39 10.85
N ARG A 304 -3.16 11.40 10.01
CA ARG A 304 -2.54 11.61 8.69
C ARG A 304 -3.46 12.42 7.79
N HIS A 305 -2.87 13.39 7.12
CA HIS A 305 -3.51 14.33 6.20
C HIS A 305 -4.68 15.14 6.77
N PHE A 306 -4.83 15.21 8.09
CA PHE A 306 -5.94 15.86 8.77
C PHE A 306 -5.48 16.84 9.86
N PRO A 307 -5.16 18.10 9.53
CA PRO A 307 -4.54 19.05 10.46
C PRO A 307 -5.43 19.39 11.67
N TYR A 308 -6.75 19.41 11.50
CA TYR A 308 -7.67 19.61 12.63
C TYR A 308 -7.53 18.48 13.67
N ALA A 309 -7.43 17.21 13.25
CA ALA A 309 -7.17 16.10 14.17
C ALA A 309 -5.82 16.22 14.87
N GLN A 310 -4.77 16.61 14.14
CA GLN A 310 -3.44 16.84 14.71
C GLN A 310 -3.47 17.93 15.79
N LEU A 311 -4.18 19.03 15.55
CA LEU A 311 -4.37 20.11 16.52
C LEU A 311 -5.07 19.60 17.80
N GLN A 312 -6.17 18.85 17.64
CA GLN A 312 -6.90 18.31 18.80
C GLN A 312 -6.07 17.27 19.56
N PHE A 313 -5.31 16.44 18.85
CA PHE A 313 -4.39 15.48 19.44
C PHE A 313 -3.34 16.16 20.32
N LEU A 314 -2.75 17.27 19.85
CA LEU A 314 -1.80 18.06 20.65
C LEU A 314 -2.49 18.67 21.89
N LYS A 315 -3.69 19.26 21.73
CA LYS A 315 -4.46 19.85 22.84
C LYS A 315 -4.82 18.83 23.93
N LEU A 316 -5.07 17.58 23.54
CA LEU A 316 -5.37 16.48 24.47
C LEU A 316 -4.12 15.82 25.07
N GLY A 317 -2.92 16.39 24.86
CA GLY A 317 -1.67 15.83 25.40
C GLY A 317 -1.26 14.53 24.71
N GLY A 318 -1.68 14.31 23.46
CA GLY A 318 -1.46 13.07 22.73
C GLY A 318 0.01 12.68 22.58
N LEU A 319 0.91 13.66 22.40
CA LEU A 319 2.36 13.39 22.40
C LEU A 319 2.83 12.80 23.74
N GLN A 320 2.33 13.28 24.87
CA GLN A 320 2.70 12.72 26.16
C GLN A 320 2.17 11.29 26.34
N VAL A 321 0.99 10.99 25.80
CA VAL A 321 0.44 9.63 25.76
C VAL A 321 1.34 8.71 24.94
N LEU A 322 1.73 9.11 23.72
CA LEU A 322 2.65 8.33 22.89
C LEU A 322 4.01 8.14 23.56
N ARG A 323 4.51 9.17 24.25
CA ARG A 323 5.79 9.11 24.99
C ARG A 323 5.74 8.10 26.13
N ASN A 324 4.60 7.94 26.79
CA ASN A 324 4.45 6.99 27.90
C ASN A 324 4.56 5.53 27.44
N LEU A 325 4.25 5.22 26.17
CA LEU A 325 4.44 3.89 25.61
C LEU A 325 5.90 3.44 25.67
N PHE A 326 6.86 4.36 25.53
CA PHE A 326 8.30 4.08 25.61
C PHE A 326 8.80 3.74 27.01
N LYS A 327 7.97 3.94 28.04
CA LYS A 327 8.27 3.60 29.43
C LYS A 327 7.65 2.28 29.87
N GLU A 328 6.72 1.76 29.07
CA GLU A 328 5.96 0.55 29.36
C GLU A 328 6.68 -0.67 28.79
N LYS A 329 6.83 -1.71 29.61
CA LYS A 329 7.50 -2.96 29.20
C LYS A 329 6.64 -3.72 28.18
N GLY A 330 7.26 -4.30 27.16
CA GLY A 330 6.55 -5.12 26.16
C GLY A 330 5.86 -4.32 25.05
N MET A 331 6.15 -3.01 24.96
CA MET A 331 5.60 -2.11 23.94
C MET A 331 6.61 -1.75 22.84
N GLU A 332 7.76 -2.41 22.78
CA GLU A 332 8.88 -2.08 21.89
C GLU A 332 8.47 -2.11 20.42
N THR A 333 7.59 -3.06 20.04
CA THR A 333 7.04 -3.16 18.68
C THR A 333 6.18 -1.97 18.24
N LEU A 334 5.77 -1.10 19.17
CA LEU A 334 5.02 0.12 18.88
C LEU A 334 5.93 1.32 18.63
N TYR A 335 7.18 1.30 19.10
CA TYR A 335 8.07 2.45 19.09
C TYR A 335 8.29 2.95 17.67
N ILE A 336 8.60 2.05 16.75
CA ILE A 336 8.85 2.41 15.36
C ILE A 336 7.59 2.92 14.65
N ARG A 337 6.41 2.44 15.05
CA ARG A 337 5.12 2.94 14.53
C ARG A 337 4.86 4.37 15.00
N VAL A 338 5.19 4.68 16.25
CA VAL A 338 5.10 6.05 16.78
C VAL A 338 6.09 6.98 16.06
N VAL A 339 7.35 6.54 15.89
CA VAL A 339 8.35 7.34 15.17
C VAL A 339 7.95 7.57 13.71
N THR A 340 7.47 6.54 13.03
CA THR A 340 6.97 6.66 11.64
C THR A 340 5.77 7.61 11.58
N LEU A 341 4.84 7.54 12.52
CA LEU A 341 3.74 8.50 12.60
C LEU A 341 4.27 9.93 12.77
N LEU A 342 5.19 10.19 13.70
CA LEU A 342 5.74 11.53 13.90
C LEU A 342 6.47 12.04 12.65
N TYR A 343 7.25 11.17 11.99
CA TYR A 343 7.88 11.44 10.70
C TYR A 343 6.84 11.87 9.65
N ASP A 344 5.79 11.07 9.47
CA ASP A 344 4.74 11.33 8.49
C ASP A 344 4.08 12.69 8.74
N LEU A 345 3.68 12.98 9.99
CA LEU A 345 3.01 14.25 10.31
C LEU A 345 3.91 15.48 10.10
N ILE A 346 5.23 15.34 10.34
CA ILE A 346 6.19 16.44 10.10
C ILE A 346 6.40 16.63 8.60
N VAL A 347 6.64 15.56 7.85
CA VAL A 347 6.82 15.60 6.39
C VAL A 347 5.58 16.16 5.70
N GLU A 348 4.39 15.74 6.12
CA GLU A 348 3.12 16.26 5.60
C GLU A 348 3.06 17.79 5.69
N LYS A 349 3.47 18.37 6.82
CA LYS A 349 3.49 19.82 7.01
C LYS A 349 4.55 20.48 6.13
N MET A 350 5.76 19.92 6.06
CA MET A 350 6.86 20.47 5.26
C MET A 350 6.52 20.50 3.76
N LEU A 351 6.00 19.39 3.22
CA LEU A 351 5.64 19.29 1.80
C LEU A 351 4.56 20.30 1.38
N LEU A 352 3.69 20.70 2.31
CA LEU A 352 2.67 21.72 2.06
C LEU A 352 3.22 23.15 2.11
N GLU A 353 4.30 23.39 2.86
CA GLU A 353 4.98 24.69 2.90
C GLU A 353 5.81 24.93 1.63
N ASP A 354 6.29 23.87 0.98
CA ASP A 354 7.09 23.93 -0.26
C ASP A 354 6.25 24.02 -1.55
N SER A 355 4.93 23.77 -1.50
CA SER A 355 4.06 23.80 -2.68
C SER A 355 3.69 25.23 -3.09
N GLU A 356 4.26 25.72 -4.20
CA GLU A 356 3.99 27.06 -4.74
C GLU A 356 2.61 27.21 -5.42
N ASN A 357 1.91 26.11 -5.70
CA ASN A 357 0.64 26.11 -6.43
C ASN A 357 -0.56 26.28 -5.49
N LYS A 358 -1.13 27.49 -5.48
CA LYS A 358 -2.23 27.89 -4.60
C LYS A 358 -3.59 27.67 -5.26
N GLU A 359 -4.15 26.48 -5.09
CA GLU A 359 -5.60 26.28 -5.23
C GLU A 359 -6.30 26.67 -3.91
N ASP A 360 -7.52 27.24 -3.98
CA ASP A 360 -8.24 27.77 -2.81
C ASP A 360 -8.43 26.73 -1.68
N GLN A 361 -8.70 25.45 -2.02
CA GLN A 361 -8.81 24.36 -1.03
C GLN A 361 -7.47 24.01 -0.37
N MET A 362 -6.37 24.20 -1.09
CA MET A 362 -5.03 24.00 -0.56
C MET A 362 -4.68 25.11 0.43
N GLU A 363 -5.14 26.34 0.18
CA GLU A 363 -4.87 27.47 1.08
C GLU A 363 -5.51 27.28 2.46
N GLU A 364 -6.79 26.88 2.54
CA GLU A 364 -7.44 26.61 3.83
C GLU A 364 -6.69 25.52 4.62
N LYS A 365 -6.32 24.42 3.94
CA LYS A 365 -5.57 23.32 4.55
C LYS A 365 -4.20 23.80 5.06
N VAL A 366 -3.48 24.61 4.30
CA VAL A 366 -2.22 25.23 4.71
C VAL A 366 -2.41 26.11 5.94
N GLN A 367 -3.47 26.91 6.01
CA GLN A 367 -3.76 27.73 7.20
C GLN A 367 -4.06 26.87 8.43
N GLN A 368 -4.71 25.73 8.28
CA GLN A 368 -4.93 24.79 9.38
C GLN A 368 -3.60 24.17 9.87
N TYR A 369 -2.70 23.76 8.97
CA TYR A 369 -1.38 23.24 9.35
C TYR A 369 -0.48 24.27 10.04
N LYS A 370 -0.60 25.56 9.69
CA LYS A 370 0.11 26.64 10.40
C LYS A 370 -0.26 26.72 11.88
N GLN A 371 -1.49 26.35 12.25
CA GLN A 371 -1.94 26.31 13.64
C GLN A 371 -1.41 25.09 14.41
N VAL A 372 -0.90 24.07 13.70
CA VAL A 372 -0.36 22.85 14.31
C VAL A 372 1.11 23.07 14.70
N ASN A 373 1.35 23.27 15.99
CA ASN A 373 2.69 23.44 16.58
C ASN A 373 3.35 22.10 16.92
N LEU A 374 3.44 21.18 15.95
CA LEU A 374 3.95 19.83 16.18
C LEU A 374 5.45 19.82 16.50
N VAL A 375 6.30 20.39 15.64
CA VAL A 375 7.77 20.34 15.80
C VAL A 375 8.24 20.97 17.12
N PRO A 376 7.79 22.18 17.52
CA PRO A 376 8.12 22.73 18.84
C PRO A 376 7.73 21.79 19.99
N ALA A 377 6.51 21.22 19.94
CA ALA A 377 6.04 20.31 20.99
C ALA A 377 6.86 19.00 21.04
N VAL A 378 7.32 18.49 19.89
CA VAL A 378 8.23 17.33 19.80
C VAL A 378 9.56 17.64 20.51
N VAL A 379 10.16 18.80 20.23
CA VAL A 379 11.42 19.23 20.85
C VAL A 379 11.26 19.43 22.37
N GLU A 380 10.25 20.20 22.80
CA GLU A 380 9.99 20.52 24.21
C GLU A 380 9.72 19.29 25.07
N GLN A 381 9.10 18.25 24.49
CA GLN A 381 8.81 17.00 25.21
C GLN A 381 9.96 15.98 25.17
N GLY A 382 11.12 16.37 24.61
CA GLY A 382 12.34 15.55 24.61
C GLY A 382 12.33 14.39 23.62
N TRP A 383 11.52 14.47 22.57
CA TRP A 383 11.44 13.41 21.56
C TRP A 383 12.71 13.25 20.73
N CYS A 384 13.50 14.32 20.54
CA CYS A 384 14.78 14.24 19.82
C CYS A 384 15.65 13.11 20.37
N VAL A 385 15.84 13.07 21.69
CA VAL A 385 16.66 12.07 22.41
C VAL A 385 16.01 10.70 22.41
N ILE A 386 14.68 10.63 22.58
CA ILE A 386 13.95 9.36 22.54
C ILE A 386 14.13 8.68 21.18
N ILE A 387 13.98 9.45 20.10
CA ILE A 387 14.10 8.96 18.72
C ILE A 387 15.55 8.54 18.44
N SER A 388 16.53 9.39 18.76
CA SER A 388 17.94 9.09 18.50
C SER A 388 18.43 7.82 19.21
N ASN A 389 17.96 7.57 20.43
CA ASN A 389 18.29 6.37 21.20
C ASN A 389 17.81 5.07 20.55
N LEU A 390 16.80 5.11 19.67
CA LEU A 390 16.33 3.92 18.95
C LEU A 390 17.31 3.42 17.89
N LEU A 391 18.34 4.21 17.54
CA LEU A 391 19.44 3.74 16.67
C LEU A 391 20.22 2.57 17.29
N ALA A 392 20.12 2.37 18.62
CA ALA A 392 20.74 1.24 19.30
C ALA A 392 20.02 -0.10 19.04
N LEU A 393 18.82 -0.09 18.46
CA LEU A 393 18.11 -1.31 18.09
C LEU A 393 18.81 -2.01 16.91
N PRO A 394 18.79 -3.36 16.84
CA PRO A 394 19.56 -4.10 15.85
C PRO A 394 18.94 -4.11 14.45
N GLU A 395 17.63 -3.86 14.30
CA GLU A 395 16.94 -4.00 13.03
C GLU A 395 17.28 -2.85 12.05
N HIS A 396 17.75 -3.18 10.85
CA HIS A 396 18.13 -2.19 9.83
C HIS A 396 16.96 -1.29 9.39
N ASP A 397 15.76 -1.85 9.17
CA ASP A 397 14.53 -1.09 8.86
C ASP A 397 14.17 -0.07 9.95
N THR A 398 14.38 -0.43 11.22
CA THR A 398 14.20 0.49 12.34
C THR A 398 15.21 1.62 12.29
N ARG A 399 16.50 1.30 12.10
CA ARG A 399 17.56 2.30 11.99
C ARG A 399 17.32 3.26 10.83
N GLU A 400 16.89 2.76 9.66
CA GLU A 400 16.55 3.58 8.50
C GLU A 400 15.48 4.63 8.84
N LYS A 401 14.35 4.19 9.41
CA LYS A 401 13.25 5.08 9.79
C LYS A 401 13.68 6.10 10.85
N VAL A 402 14.50 5.69 11.81
CA VAL A 402 15.05 6.57 12.83
C VAL A 402 16.01 7.59 12.22
N LEU A 403 16.94 7.18 11.35
CA LEU A 403 17.87 8.08 10.65
C LEU A 403 17.13 9.13 9.81
N LYS A 404 16.10 8.71 9.06
CA LYS A 404 15.22 9.63 8.31
C LYS A 404 14.57 10.66 9.23
N THR A 405 14.07 10.22 10.39
CA THR A 405 13.43 11.11 11.38
C THR A 405 14.42 12.07 12.04
N VAL A 406 15.60 11.58 12.45
CA VAL A 406 16.68 12.39 13.02
C VAL A 406 17.13 13.48 12.04
N ARG A 407 17.25 13.13 10.75
CA ARG A 407 17.63 14.09 9.70
C ARG A 407 16.60 15.21 9.54
N ILE A 408 15.31 14.89 9.48
CA ILE A 408 14.25 15.90 9.37
C ILE A 408 14.23 16.80 10.61
N LEU A 409 14.42 16.23 11.78
CA LEU A 409 14.48 16.98 13.03
C LEU A 409 15.79 17.74 13.23
N MET A 410 16.79 17.58 12.37
CA MET A 410 18.12 18.20 12.52
C MET A 410 18.03 19.72 12.69
N ALA A 411 17.16 20.39 11.93
CA ALA A 411 17.01 21.84 12.00
C ALA A 411 16.56 22.33 13.39
N SER A 412 15.75 21.54 14.12
CA SER A 412 15.16 21.93 15.40
C SER A 412 15.81 21.25 16.62
N CYS A 413 16.46 20.10 16.43
CA CYS A 413 17.09 19.31 17.50
C CYS A 413 18.63 19.43 17.50
N ARG A 414 19.22 20.29 16.66
CA ARG A 414 20.69 20.42 16.46
C ARG A 414 21.46 20.50 17.77
N ASP A 415 21.12 21.47 18.63
CA ASP A 415 21.85 21.72 19.87
C ASP A 415 21.79 20.50 20.81
N GLY A 416 20.63 19.84 20.85
CA GLY A 416 20.45 18.59 21.60
C GLY A 416 21.27 17.44 21.06
N TYR A 417 21.34 17.28 19.73
CA TYR A 417 22.12 16.23 19.08
C TYR A 417 23.63 16.46 19.18
N GLN A 418 24.09 17.72 19.13
CA GLN A 418 25.51 18.05 19.31
C GLN A 418 26.01 17.78 20.73
N GLY A 419 25.15 18.01 21.74
CA GLY A 419 25.46 17.70 23.13
C GLY A 419 25.36 16.22 23.50
N ASP A 420 24.75 15.39 22.64
CA ASP A 420 24.52 13.97 22.90
C ASP A 420 25.71 13.09 22.46
N TYR A 421 26.59 12.81 23.41
CA TYR A 421 27.74 11.92 23.20
C TYR A 421 27.32 10.49 22.84
N ALA A 422 26.17 10.00 23.35
CA ALA A 422 25.69 8.66 23.05
C ALA A 422 25.29 8.56 21.57
N LEU A 423 24.57 9.56 21.05
CA LEU A 423 24.25 9.64 19.63
C LEU A 423 25.51 9.67 18.75
N SER A 424 26.49 10.51 19.09
CA SER A 424 27.74 10.61 18.32
C SER A 424 28.51 9.28 18.29
N THR A 425 28.54 8.57 19.42
CA THR A 425 29.17 7.25 19.55
C THR A 425 28.43 6.21 18.71
N THR A 426 27.09 6.14 18.82
CA THR A 426 26.26 5.22 18.05
C THR A 426 26.39 5.46 16.55
N LEU A 427 26.33 6.72 16.08
CA LEU A 427 26.54 7.04 14.66
C LEU A 427 27.92 6.62 14.15
N SER A 428 28.96 6.79 14.98
CA SER A 428 30.32 6.37 14.61
C SER A 428 30.44 4.85 14.49
N MET A 429 29.82 4.10 15.41
CA MET A 429 29.77 2.63 15.35
C MET A 429 28.97 2.14 14.14
N LEU A 430 27.77 2.69 13.92
CA LEU A 430 26.92 2.34 12.78
C LEU A 430 27.61 2.66 11.45
N ARG A 431 28.34 3.78 11.35
CA ARG A 431 29.10 4.09 10.14
C ARG A 431 30.08 2.97 9.77
N THR A 432 30.88 2.49 10.72
CA THR A 432 31.81 1.38 10.48
C THR A 432 31.07 0.10 10.09
N GLU A 433 29.97 -0.22 10.79
CA GLU A 433 29.13 -1.39 10.48
C GLU A 433 28.58 -1.34 9.04
N TYR A 434 28.00 -0.21 8.63
CA TYR A 434 27.43 -0.07 7.29
C TYR A 434 28.49 0.12 6.18
N GLU A 435 29.72 0.55 6.51
CA GLU A 435 30.87 0.50 5.58
C GLU A 435 31.24 -0.95 5.23
N GLU A 436 31.28 -1.84 6.22
CA GLU A 436 31.56 -3.26 6.02
C GLU A 436 30.43 -3.95 5.23
N LEU A 437 29.16 -3.69 5.61
CA LEU A 437 28.00 -4.25 4.93
C LEU A 437 27.89 -3.79 3.46
N ALA A 438 28.07 -2.49 3.19
CA ALA A 438 28.04 -1.98 1.83
C ALA A 438 29.22 -2.52 0.97
N ALA A 439 30.37 -2.82 1.59
CA ALA A 439 31.49 -3.45 0.90
C ALA A 439 31.26 -4.95 0.61
N GLU A 440 30.49 -5.65 1.43
CA GLU A 440 30.05 -7.03 1.16
C GLU A 440 28.98 -7.05 0.05
N GLU A 441 27.97 -6.19 0.13
CA GLU A 441 26.92 -6.01 -0.91
C GLU A 441 27.54 -5.83 -2.30
N GLN A 442 28.57 -4.98 -2.38
CA GLN A 442 29.33 -4.73 -3.61
C GLN A 442 30.16 -5.93 -4.10
N ARG A 443 30.65 -6.78 -3.19
CA ARG A 443 31.41 -8.01 -3.50
C ARG A 443 30.51 -9.14 -3.98
N GLU A 444 29.33 -9.27 -3.39
CA GLU A 444 28.30 -10.26 -3.77
C GLU A 444 27.62 -9.90 -5.09
N GLY A 445 27.80 -8.65 -5.56
CA GLY A 445 27.26 -8.18 -6.83
C GLY A 445 25.78 -7.78 -6.75
N ASP A 446 25.27 -7.56 -5.54
CA ASP A 446 23.96 -6.95 -5.34
C ASP A 446 23.98 -5.50 -5.82
N LYS A 447 22.87 -5.08 -6.42
CA LYS A 447 22.70 -3.78 -7.06
C LYS A 447 21.63 -2.92 -6.41
N ASP A 448 20.95 -3.42 -5.37
CA ASP A 448 19.92 -2.65 -4.68
C ASP A 448 20.51 -1.42 -3.93
N GLY A 449 21.76 -1.52 -3.47
CA GLY A 449 22.50 -0.43 -2.82
C GLY A 449 21.94 -0.04 -1.46
N TYR A 450 21.18 -0.93 -0.82
CA TYR A 450 20.44 -0.63 0.42
C TYR A 450 21.38 -0.15 1.53
N PHE A 451 22.47 -0.89 1.78
CA PHE A 451 23.41 -0.55 2.84
C PHE A 451 24.21 0.72 2.52
N LYS A 452 24.48 0.96 1.24
CA LYS A 452 25.12 2.19 0.77
C LYS A 452 24.26 3.43 1.02
N GLU A 453 22.94 3.35 0.87
CA GLU A 453 22.03 4.45 1.19
C GLU A 453 21.98 4.78 2.68
N LEU A 454 22.00 3.75 3.54
CA LEU A 454 22.08 3.92 4.99
C LEU A 454 23.40 4.57 5.42
N LEU A 455 24.52 4.10 4.86
CA LEU A 455 25.82 4.70 5.09
C LEU A 455 25.86 6.17 4.67
N SER A 456 25.31 6.49 3.49
CA SER A 456 25.19 7.87 3.01
C SER A 456 24.37 8.75 3.96
N SER A 457 23.25 8.21 4.47
CA SER A 457 22.40 8.91 5.45
C SER A 457 23.14 9.20 6.76
N ILE A 458 23.90 8.23 7.29
CA ILE A 458 24.73 8.39 8.49
C ILE A 458 25.80 9.45 8.28
N ASN A 459 26.53 9.38 7.16
CA ASN A 459 27.59 10.33 6.83
C ASN A 459 27.05 11.77 6.71
N THR A 460 25.87 11.93 6.10
CA THR A 460 25.18 13.22 5.99
C THR A 460 24.85 13.78 7.38
N ILE A 461 24.27 12.97 8.27
CA ILE A 461 23.94 13.38 9.64
C ILE A 461 25.22 13.79 10.41
N ILE A 462 26.29 12.99 10.32
CA ILE A 462 27.57 13.31 10.97
C ILE A 462 28.15 14.63 10.44
N GLN A 463 28.09 14.87 9.13
CA GLN A 463 28.57 16.10 8.52
C GLN A 463 27.76 17.31 8.98
N GLU A 464 26.42 17.20 8.98
CA GLU A 464 25.53 18.28 9.43
C GLU A 464 25.75 18.63 10.91
N LEU A 465 26.03 17.65 11.78
CA LEU A 465 26.35 17.88 13.18
C LEU A 465 27.69 18.62 13.37
N ARG A 466 28.67 18.39 12.49
CA ARG A 466 29.98 19.06 12.51
C ARG A 466 29.92 20.48 11.93
N ALA A 467 29.05 20.73 10.96
CA ALA A 467 28.97 22.01 10.25
C ALA A 467 28.57 23.21 11.12
N GLY A 468 28.09 22.99 12.36
CA GLY A 468 27.78 24.06 13.33
C GLY A 468 28.97 24.56 14.17
N TYR A 469 30.19 24.11 13.90
CA TYR A 469 31.43 24.55 14.59
C TYR A 469 32.21 25.64 13.83
N LEU A 470 31.72 26.09 12.68
CA LEU A 470 32.22 27.23 11.90
C LEU A 470 31.20 28.36 11.97
#